data_AF-A0A9N9UGL2-F1
#
_entry.id   AF-A0A9N9UGL2-F1
#
_cell.length_a   1.000
_cell.length_b   1.000
_cell.length_c   1.000
_cell.angle_alpha   90.00
_cell.angle_beta   90.00
_cell.angle_gamma   90.00
#
_symmetry.space_group_name_H-M   'P 1'
#
loop_
_entity.id
_entity.type
_entity.pdbx_description
1 polymer ?
#
loop_
_entity_poly.entity_id
_entity_poly.type
_entity_poly.pdbx_seq_one_letter_code
_entity_poly.pdbx_strand_id
1 'polypeptide(L)'
;MAEAESSGVRYSQGKKDMGAARDFSWEHPVPDNKFWNDLPFTVGRNFLQNFTPDQVEQLGLDPDSTLPKESKLELLANRLAQELDKRDSAAAPQTYYDVDYEGWDSLWLGIYTMQHELGDPKAESTLRMMCDKRKNKSNLSHQHTLAGLLLDKNKNSEAEEIEREVCAWLDSRLGKSSPQALSARRIIAEALWKQGSTRQSEATDMIRDIKDIVEQMGDGPFGVYKDEERKLVEELEHRLKA
;
A
#
# COMPACT_ATOMS: atom_id res chain seq x y z
N MET A 1 -35.63 -19.20 1.41
CA MET A 1 -34.72 -18.31 0.66
C MET A 1 -34.12 -17.38 1.70
N ALA A 2 -32.90 -17.69 2.14
CA ALA A 2 -32.16 -16.78 2.99
C ALA A 2 -31.81 -15.56 2.14
N GLU A 3 -32.19 -14.37 2.60
CA GLU A 3 -31.65 -13.12 2.07
C GLU A 3 -30.13 -13.22 2.21
N ALA A 4 -29.42 -13.23 1.07
CA ALA A 4 -27.99 -13.01 1.09
C ALA A 4 -27.79 -11.61 1.69
N GLU A 5 -27.29 -11.57 2.93
CA GLU A 5 -26.82 -10.34 3.54
C GLU A 5 -25.93 -9.65 2.51
N SER A 6 -26.37 -8.48 2.03
CA SER A 6 -25.51 -7.59 1.24
C SER A 6 -24.27 -7.34 2.10
N SER A 7 -23.18 -8.01 1.73
CA SER A 7 -21.93 -8.03 2.46
C SER A 7 -21.44 -6.59 2.63
N GLY A 8 -21.14 -6.20 3.87
CA GLY A 8 -20.57 -4.89 4.13
C GLY A 8 -19.21 -4.70 3.45
N VAL A 9 -18.70 -3.48 3.46
CA VAL A 9 -17.32 -3.18 3.04
C VAL A 9 -16.53 -2.66 4.24
N ARG A 10 -15.22 -2.84 4.19
CA ARG A 10 -14.24 -2.30 5.14
C ARG A 10 -13.25 -1.38 4.42
N TYR A 11 -12.76 -0.41 5.17
CA TYR A 11 -11.76 0.57 4.75
C TYR A 11 -10.41 0.29 5.43
N SER A 12 -9.43 1.18 5.27
CA SER A 12 -8.05 0.97 5.75
C SER A 12 -7.94 0.60 7.24
N GLN A 13 -8.78 1.19 8.10
CA GLN A 13 -8.85 0.91 9.54
C GLN A 13 -9.65 -0.35 9.92
N GLY A 14 -10.11 -1.13 8.94
CA GLY A 14 -11.04 -2.24 9.17
C GLY A 14 -12.46 -1.82 9.59
N LYS A 15 -12.76 -0.52 9.56
CA LYS A 15 -14.07 0.04 9.92
C LYS A 15 -15.01 0.09 8.71
N LYS A 16 -16.31 -0.05 8.98
CA LYS A 16 -17.40 0.09 7.98
C LYS A 16 -17.78 1.55 7.71
N ASP A 17 -17.68 2.38 8.74
CA ASP A 17 -17.98 3.81 8.67
C ASP A 17 -16.72 4.62 8.99
N MET A 18 -16.30 5.42 8.02
CA MET A 18 -15.16 6.35 8.10
C MET A 18 -15.64 7.81 8.00
N GLY A 19 -16.96 8.05 8.02
CA GLY A 19 -17.54 9.37 7.73
C GLY A 19 -17.02 9.93 6.41
N ALA A 20 -16.65 11.22 6.39
CA ALA A 20 -16.07 11.89 5.23
C ALA A 20 -14.68 11.36 4.84
N ALA A 21 -13.98 10.64 5.73
CA ALA A 21 -12.65 10.11 5.40
C ALA A 21 -12.71 9.01 4.34
N ARG A 22 -13.87 8.37 4.11
CA ARG A 22 -14.08 7.44 2.99
C ARG A 22 -13.86 8.09 1.62
N ASP A 23 -13.94 9.41 1.54
CA ASP A 23 -13.81 10.17 0.30
C ASP A 23 -12.33 10.49 -0.02
N PHE A 24 -11.39 10.11 0.87
CA PHE A 24 -9.97 10.16 0.54
C PHE A 24 -9.63 9.20 -0.60
N SER A 25 -8.79 9.63 -1.54
CA SER A 25 -8.46 8.85 -2.74
C SER A 25 -7.72 7.53 -2.48
N TRP A 26 -7.17 7.35 -1.27
CA TRP A 26 -6.56 6.10 -0.85
C TRP A 26 -7.55 5.13 -0.19
N GLU A 27 -8.74 5.59 0.20
CA GLU A 27 -9.78 4.71 0.72
C GLU A 27 -10.52 4.04 -0.44
N HIS A 28 -10.47 2.72 -0.46
CA HIS A 28 -11.18 1.89 -1.44
C HIS A 28 -11.99 0.84 -0.70
N PRO A 29 -13.27 0.64 -1.03
CA PRO A 29 -14.09 -0.36 -0.36
C PRO A 29 -13.56 -1.77 -0.66
N VAL A 30 -13.22 -2.52 0.39
CA VAL A 30 -12.90 -3.95 0.31
C VAL A 30 -14.04 -4.75 0.92
N PRO A 31 -14.56 -5.82 0.29
CA PRO A 31 -15.65 -6.59 0.89
C PRO A 31 -15.27 -7.14 2.27
N ASP A 32 -16.18 -7.00 3.23
CA ASP A 32 -16.05 -7.53 4.58
C ASP A 32 -16.62 -8.95 4.63
N ASN A 33 -15.78 -9.93 4.26
CA ASN A 33 -16.12 -11.35 4.26
C ASN A 33 -14.88 -12.22 4.49
N LYS A 34 -15.08 -13.53 4.65
CA LYS A 34 -14.00 -14.47 5.00
C LYS A 34 -12.90 -14.54 3.95
N PHE A 35 -13.21 -14.28 2.69
CA PHE A 35 -12.20 -14.24 1.64
C PHE A 35 -11.17 -13.14 1.89
N TRP A 36 -11.63 -11.92 2.20
CA TRP A 36 -10.76 -10.74 2.29
C TRP A 36 -10.25 -10.42 3.69
N ASN A 37 -10.90 -10.92 4.76
CA ASN A 37 -10.64 -10.43 6.12
C ASN A 37 -9.29 -10.86 6.72
N ASP A 38 -8.65 -11.90 6.20
CA ASP A 38 -7.29 -12.32 6.57
C ASP A 38 -6.20 -11.78 5.63
N LEU A 39 -6.59 -11.01 4.59
CA LEU A 39 -5.68 -10.33 3.67
C LEU A 39 -5.46 -8.87 4.10
N PRO A 40 -4.25 -8.33 3.95
CA PRO A 40 -3.99 -6.91 4.13
C PRO A 40 -4.95 -6.05 3.30
N PHE A 41 -5.36 -4.90 3.83
CA PHE A 41 -6.25 -3.98 3.11
C PHE A 41 -5.71 -3.60 1.72
N THR A 42 -4.39 -3.40 1.62
CA THR A 42 -3.68 -3.06 0.38
C THR A 42 -3.83 -4.13 -0.70
N VAL A 43 -3.90 -5.41 -0.34
CA VAL A 43 -4.17 -6.53 -1.27
C VAL A 43 -5.53 -6.35 -1.91
N GLY A 44 -6.58 -6.16 -1.10
CA GLY A 44 -7.95 -5.96 -1.59
C GLY A 44 -8.06 -4.71 -2.45
N ARG A 45 -7.58 -3.57 -1.93
CA ARG A 45 -7.59 -2.29 -2.64
C ARG A 45 -6.91 -2.37 -4.00
N ASN A 46 -5.64 -2.80 -4.04
CA ASN A 46 -4.85 -2.79 -5.28
C ASN A 46 -5.34 -3.85 -6.27
N PHE A 47 -6.00 -4.92 -5.81
CA PHE A 47 -6.65 -5.87 -6.70
C PHE A 47 -7.93 -5.31 -7.31
N LEU A 48 -8.88 -4.88 -6.46
CA LEU A 48 -10.24 -4.51 -6.85
C LEU A 48 -10.30 -3.29 -7.76
N GLN A 49 -9.36 -2.34 -7.62
CA GLN A 49 -9.27 -1.16 -8.48
C GLN A 49 -9.06 -1.49 -9.98
N ASN A 50 -8.63 -2.71 -10.31
CA ASN A 50 -8.44 -3.16 -11.69
C ASN A 50 -9.69 -3.70 -12.36
N PHE A 51 -10.80 -3.84 -11.62
CA PHE A 51 -12.03 -4.48 -12.08
C PHE A 51 -13.24 -3.60 -11.79
N THR A 52 -14.18 -3.60 -12.72
CA THR A 52 -15.54 -3.10 -12.48
C THR A 52 -16.31 -4.05 -11.54
N PRO A 53 -17.39 -3.61 -10.87
CA PRO A 53 -18.20 -4.48 -10.02
C PRO A 53 -18.65 -5.77 -10.72
N ASP A 54 -19.18 -5.65 -11.95
CA ASP A 54 -19.61 -6.81 -12.74
C ASP A 54 -18.46 -7.79 -13.02
N GLN A 55 -17.25 -7.27 -13.27
CA GLN A 55 -16.07 -8.11 -13.45
C GLN A 55 -15.68 -8.82 -12.15
N VAL A 56 -15.77 -8.15 -11.00
CA VAL A 56 -15.49 -8.76 -9.70
C VAL A 56 -16.45 -9.92 -9.41
N GLU A 57 -17.74 -9.76 -9.71
CA GLU A 57 -18.72 -10.85 -9.60
C GLU A 57 -18.36 -12.04 -10.51
N GLN A 58 -17.92 -11.77 -11.74
CA GLN A 58 -17.50 -12.78 -12.70
C GLN A 58 -16.21 -13.52 -12.32
N LEU A 59 -15.38 -12.96 -11.43
CA LEU A 59 -14.17 -13.64 -10.93
C LEU A 59 -14.51 -14.89 -10.10
N GLY A 60 -15.73 -14.97 -9.55
CA GLY A 60 -16.21 -16.10 -8.77
C GLY A 60 -15.45 -16.28 -7.45
N LEU A 61 -15.06 -15.17 -6.80
CA LEU A 61 -14.41 -15.21 -5.50
C LEU A 61 -15.44 -15.60 -4.43
N ASP A 62 -15.34 -16.82 -3.89
CA ASP A 62 -16.24 -17.30 -2.85
C ASP A 62 -16.08 -16.46 -1.56
N PRO A 63 -17.09 -15.68 -1.16
CA PRO A 63 -17.01 -14.82 0.03
C PRO A 63 -16.86 -15.60 1.34
N ASP A 64 -17.25 -16.89 1.35
CA ASP A 64 -17.14 -17.79 2.48
C ASP A 64 -15.90 -18.70 2.42
N SER A 65 -15.01 -18.44 1.44
CA SER A 65 -13.82 -19.26 1.19
C SER A 65 -12.99 -19.51 2.44
N THR A 66 -12.71 -20.79 2.68
CA THR A 66 -11.80 -21.27 3.72
C THR A 66 -10.39 -21.54 3.19
N LEU A 67 -10.05 -21.03 2.00
CA LEU A 67 -8.72 -21.19 1.45
C LEU A 67 -7.67 -20.56 2.37
N PRO A 68 -6.46 -21.16 2.48
CA PRO A 68 -5.34 -20.51 3.14
C PRO A 68 -5.01 -19.15 2.51
N LYS A 69 -4.44 -18.23 3.30
CA LYS A 69 -3.99 -16.90 2.84
C LYS A 69 -3.15 -16.97 1.56
N GLU A 70 -2.17 -17.86 1.50
CA GLU A 70 -1.29 -18.05 0.34
C GLU A 70 -2.07 -18.43 -0.91
N SER A 71 -2.98 -19.40 -0.82
CA SER A 71 -3.82 -19.82 -1.96
C SER A 71 -4.76 -18.72 -2.45
N LYS A 72 -5.25 -17.86 -1.55
CA LYS A 72 -6.03 -16.67 -1.94
C LYS A 72 -5.15 -15.68 -2.72
N LEU A 73 -3.92 -15.41 -2.25
CA LEU A 73 -2.97 -14.54 -2.93
C LEU A 73 -2.57 -15.09 -4.31
N GLU A 74 -2.30 -16.39 -4.42
CA GLU A 74 -2.02 -17.05 -5.71
C GLU A 74 -3.20 -16.95 -6.68
N LEU A 75 -4.43 -17.14 -6.18
CA LEU A 75 -5.63 -16.96 -6.99
C LEU A 75 -5.71 -15.52 -7.54
N LEU A 76 -5.53 -14.51 -6.68
CA LEU A 76 -5.55 -13.10 -7.09
C LEU A 76 -4.40 -12.77 -8.07
N ALA A 77 -3.19 -13.27 -7.83
CA ALA A 77 -2.05 -13.10 -8.73
C ALA A 77 -2.35 -13.66 -10.12
N ASN A 78 -2.93 -14.86 -10.19
CA ASN A 78 -3.32 -15.49 -11.45
C ASN A 78 -4.39 -14.67 -12.19
N ARG A 79 -5.36 -14.08 -11.49
CA ARG A 79 -6.37 -13.21 -12.11
C ARG A 79 -5.76 -11.93 -12.69
N LEU A 80 -4.84 -11.30 -11.98
CA LEU A 80 -4.15 -10.10 -12.47
C LEU A 80 -3.27 -10.41 -13.69
N ALA A 81 -2.56 -11.55 -13.70
CA ALA A 81 -1.77 -11.97 -14.84
C ALA A 81 -2.64 -12.23 -16.09
N GLN A 82 -3.78 -12.92 -15.91
CA GLN A 82 -4.74 -13.14 -17.00
C GLN A 82 -5.31 -11.82 -17.54
N GLU A 83 -5.61 -10.86 -16.68
CA GLU A 83 -6.10 -9.55 -17.12
C GLU A 83 -5.00 -8.76 -17.83
N LEU A 84 -3.73 -8.86 -17.41
CA LEU A 84 -2.60 -8.23 -18.10
C LEU A 84 -2.45 -8.78 -19.52
N ASP A 85 -2.40 -10.11 -19.67
CA ASP A 85 -2.29 -10.77 -20.98
C ASP A 85 -3.43 -10.36 -21.93
N LYS A 86 -4.65 -10.28 -21.39
CA LYS A 86 -5.84 -9.83 -22.12
C LYS A 86 -5.73 -8.37 -22.55
N ARG A 87 -5.27 -7.47 -21.68
CA ARG A 87 -5.12 -6.04 -21.98
C ARG A 87 -4.02 -5.79 -23.01
N ASP A 88 -2.88 -6.48 -22.88
CA ASP A 88 -1.81 -6.40 -23.87
C ASP A 88 -2.24 -6.95 -25.23
N SER A 89 -2.99 -8.07 -25.26
CA SER A 89 -3.54 -8.61 -26.50
C SER A 89 -4.52 -7.66 -27.17
N ALA A 90 -5.36 -6.99 -26.38
CA ALA A 90 -6.34 -6.02 -26.89
C ALA A 90 -5.70 -4.70 -27.37
N ALA A 91 -4.53 -4.34 -26.84
CA ALA A 91 -3.80 -3.14 -27.22
C ALA A 91 -3.02 -3.28 -28.54
N ALA A 92 -2.88 -4.50 -29.08
CA ALA A 92 -2.11 -4.76 -30.28
C ALA A 92 -2.60 -3.91 -31.49
N PRO A 93 -1.67 -3.31 -32.27
CA PRO A 93 -0.22 -3.54 -32.27
C PRO A 93 0.59 -2.70 -31.27
N GLN A 94 -0.04 -1.85 -30.47
CA GLN A 94 0.61 -1.11 -29.38
C GLN A 94 0.68 -1.97 -28.11
N THR A 95 1.23 -1.44 -27.02
CA THR A 95 1.22 -2.10 -25.71
C THR A 95 0.13 -1.54 -24.81
N TYR A 96 -0.27 -2.29 -23.76
CA TYR A 96 -1.20 -1.76 -22.76
C TYR A 96 -0.68 -0.45 -22.13
N TYR A 97 0.63 -0.39 -21.87
CA TYR A 97 1.33 0.82 -21.39
C TYR A 97 1.15 2.05 -22.31
N ASP A 98 1.12 1.84 -23.64
CA ASP A 98 0.99 2.92 -24.61
C ASP A 98 -0.44 3.46 -24.65
N VAL A 99 -1.41 2.56 -24.67
CA VAL A 99 -2.84 2.90 -24.86
C VAL A 99 -3.53 3.34 -23.57
N ASP A 100 -3.13 2.79 -22.42
CA ASP A 100 -3.70 3.08 -21.10
C ASP A 100 -2.65 2.89 -20.00
N TYR A 101 -1.87 3.95 -19.78
CA TYR A 101 -0.82 3.94 -18.75
C TYR A 101 -1.38 3.83 -17.34
N GLU A 102 -2.50 4.48 -17.03
CA GLU A 102 -3.06 4.47 -15.67
C GLU A 102 -3.57 3.08 -15.30
N GLY A 103 -4.27 2.42 -16.22
CA GLY A 103 -4.67 1.03 -16.06
C GLY A 103 -3.47 0.09 -15.98
N TRP A 104 -2.42 0.30 -16.79
CA TRP A 104 -1.19 -0.48 -16.73
C TRP A 104 -0.47 -0.33 -15.37
N ASP A 105 -0.38 0.89 -14.86
CA ASP A 105 0.26 1.24 -13.59
C ASP A 105 -0.51 0.61 -12.41
N SER A 106 -1.84 0.73 -12.39
CA SER A 106 -2.71 0.09 -11.41
C SER A 106 -2.58 -1.44 -11.41
N LEU A 107 -2.52 -2.06 -12.60
CA LEU A 107 -2.47 -3.51 -12.72
C LEU A 107 -1.13 -4.07 -12.25
N TRP A 108 -0.02 -3.42 -12.61
CA TRP A 108 1.30 -3.78 -12.11
C TRP A 108 1.47 -3.52 -10.61
N LEU A 109 0.82 -2.50 -10.05
CA LEU A 109 0.79 -2.29 -8.60
C LEU A 109 0.09 -3.46 -7.88
N GLY A 110 -1.02 -3.95 -8.44
CA GLY A 110 -1.70 -5.16 -7.98
C GLY A 110 -0.79 -6.39 -8.05
N ILE A 111 -0.12 -6.61 -9.18
CA ILE A 111 0.80 -7.74 -9.38
C ILE A 111 1.95 -7.70 -8.38
N TYR A 112 2.59 -6.53 -8.22
CA TYR A 112 3.64 -6.33 -7.22
C TYR A 112 3.12 -6.67 -5.82
N THR A 113 1.92 -6.21 -5.47
CA THR A 113 1.35 -6.44 -4.13
C THR A 113 1.22 -7.94 -3.84
N MET A 114 0.79 -8.74 -4.83
CA MET A 114 0.75 -10.20 -4.66
C MET A 114 2.15 -10.81 -4.55
N GLN A 115 3.09 -10.36 -5.39
CA GLN A 115 4.48 -10.82 -5.36
C GLN A 115 5.14 -10.55 -4.00
N HIS A 116 4.93 -9.36 -3.43
CA HIS A 116 5.48 -9.00 -2.11
C HIS A 116 4.89 -9.88 -1.00
N GLU A 117 3.58 -10.04 -0.96
CA GLU A 117 2.91 -10.88 0.06
C GLU A 117 3.26 -12.37 -0.05
N LEU A 118 3.57 -12.85 -1.26
CA LEU A 118 4.02 -14.22 -1.51
C LEU A 118 5.54 -14.40 -1.33
N GLY A 119 6.30 -13.33 -1.07
CA GLY A 119 7.76 -13.39 -0.99
C GLY A 119 8.44 -13.71 -2.33
N ASP A 120 7.78 -13.43 -3.46
CA ASP A 120 8.34 -13.65 -4.80
C ASP A 120 9.56 -12.73 -5.02
N PRO A 121 10.74 -13.27 -5.40
CA PRO A 121 11.93 -12.47 -5.67
C PRO A 121 11.73 -11.38 -6.75
N LYS A 122 10.74 -11.54 -7.64
CA LYS A 122 10.41 -10.56 -8.68
C LYS A 122 9.84 -9.25 -8.15
N ALA A 123 9.31 -9.20 -6.92
CA ALA A 123 8.66 -8.02 -6.36
C ALA A 123 9.51 -6.73 -6.51
N GLU A 124 10.82 -6.83 -6.26
CA GLU A 124 11.72 -5.68 -6.40
C GLU A 124 11.95 -5.28 -7.85
N SER A 125 12.18 -6.26 -8.74
CA SER A 125 12.33 -5.95 -10.17
C SER A 125 11.06 -5.32 -10.75
N THR A 126 9.88 -5.74 -10.29
CA THR A 126 8.60 -5.17 -10.70
C THR A 126 8.50 -3.71 -10.27
N LEU A 127 8.76 -3.37 -9.00
CA LEU A 127 8.71 -1.99 -8.54
C LEU A 127 9.76 -1.08 -9.19
N ARG A 128 10.98 -1.58 -9.42
CA ARG A 128 12.01 -0.81 -10.13
C ARG A 128 11.56 -0.51 -11.57
N MET A 129 10.98 -1.50 -12.26
CA MET A 129 10.40 -1.33 -13.59
C MET A 129 9.28 -0.28 -13.59
N MET A 130 8.36 -0.33 -12.61
CA MET A 130 7.31 0.69 -12.47
C MET A 130 7.91 2.07 -12.23
N CYS A 131 8.95 2.17 -11.39
CA CYS A 131 9.65 3.43 -11.15
C CYS A 131 10.26 4.04 -12.42
N ASP A 132 10.91 3.20 -13.23
CA ASP A 132 11.55 3.62 -14.47
C ASP A 132 10.52 4.04 -15.52
N LYS A 133 9.40 3.31 -15.61
CA LYS A 133 8.34 3.54 -16.60
C LYS A 133 7.35 4.64 -16.25
N ARG A 134 7.45 5.28 -15.07
CA ARG A 134 6.56 6.39 -14.72
C ARG A 134 6.53 7.46 -15.80
N LYS A 135 5.33 7.79 -16.33
CA LYS A 135 5.14 8.94 -17.24
C LYS A 135 5.24 10.26 -16.50
N ASN A 136 4.70 10.34 -15.28
CA ASN A 136 4.83 11.51 -14.42
C ASN A 136 6.01 11.34 -13.44
N LYS A 137 7.17 11.94 -13.76
CA LYS A 137 8.36 11.87 -12.91
C LYS A 137 8.23 12.63 -11.58
N SER A 138 7.27 13.54 -11.46
CA SER A 138 6.98 14.24 -10.21
C SER A 138 6.10 13.45 -9.24
N ASN A 139 5.57 12.29 -9.65
CA ASN A 139 4.86 11.39 -8.77
C ASN A 139 5.87 10.41 -8.15
N LEU A 140 6.04 10.48 -6.82
CA LEU A 140 6.99 9.63 -6.10
C LEU A 140 6.33 8.42 -5.39
N SER A 141 5.07 8.09 -5.71
CA SER A 141 4.33 7.01 -5.05
C SER A 141 5.02 5.65 -5.16
N HIS A 142 5.60 5.33 -6.33
CA HIS A 142 6.29 4.06 -6.53
C HIS A 142 7.63 4.00 -5.78
N GLN A 143 8.31 5.14 -5.62
CA GLN A 143 9.52 5.21 -4.79
C GLN A 143 9.22 4.96 -3.33
N HIS A 144 8.12 5.53 -2.82
CA HIS A 144 7.66 5.25 -1.46
C HIS A 144 7.48 3.74 -1.23
N THR A 145 6.79 3.07 -2.15
CA THR A 145 6.60 1.62 -2.09
C THR A 145 7.91 0.85 -2.22
N LEU A 146 8.82 1.31 -3.10
CA LEU A 146 10.15 0.71 -3.27
C LEU A 146 10.99 0.83 -2.00
N ALA A 147 11.02 1.99 -1.35
CA ALA A 147 11.76 2.19 -0.11
C ALA A 147 11.28 1.25 1.01
N GLY A 148 9.96 1.07 1.14
CA GLY A 148 9.38 0.06 2.04
C GLY A 148 9.89 -1.36 1.75
N LEU A 149 9.83 -1.79 0.49
CA LEU A 149 10.36 -3.10 0.09
C LEU A 149 11.88 -3.25 0.34
N LEU A 150 12.65 -2.19 0.08
CA LEU A 150 14.10 -2.18 0.31
C LEU A 150 14.42 -2.30 1.80
N LEU A 151 13.63 -1.65 2.66
CA LEU A 151 13.74 -1.75 4.11
C LEU A 151 13.47 -3.18 4.62
N ASP A 152 12.44 -3.85 4.09
CA ASP A 152 12.14 -5.26 4.38
C ASP A 152 13.30 -6.18 3.97
N LYS A 153 13.99 -5.83 2.87
CA LYS A 153 15.17 -6.53 2.36
C LYS A 153 16.49 -6.13 3.00
N ASN A 154 16.47 -5.34 4.08
CA ASN A 154 17.65 -4.80 4.78
C ASN A 154 18.58 -3.92 3.92
N LYS A 155 18.08 -3.35 2.81
CA LYS A 155 18.78 -2.36 1.97
C LYS A 155 18.56 -0.96 2.54
N ASN A 156 18.97 -0.77 3.79
CA ASN A 156 18.55 0.37 4.62
C ASN A 156 19.05 1.72 4.11
N SER A 157 20.29 1.80 3.62
CA SER A 157 20.83 3.07 3.10
C SER A 157 20.12 3.53 1.83
N GLU A 158 19.79 2.62 0.91
CA GLU A 158 19.04 2.93 -0.31
C GLU A 158 17.59 3.32 0.02
N ALA A 159 16.96 2.61 0.96
CA ALA A 159 15.62 2.95 1.44
C ALA A 159 15.58 4.35 2.06
N GLU A 160 16.55 4.71 2.90
CA GLU A 160 16.63 6.04 3.52
C GLU A 160 16.78 7.16 2.47
N GLU A 161 17.70 7.00 1.51
CA GLU A 161 17.98 8.00 0.48
C GLU A 161 16.72 8.32 -0.34
N ILE A 162 16.06 7.27 -0.83
CA ILE A 162 14.81 7.39 -1.59
C ILE A 162 13.71 8.04 -0.75
N GLU A 163 13.58 7.60 0.51
CA GLU A 163 12.44 8.00 1.32
C GLU A 163 12.53 9.45 1.80
N ARG A 164 13.74 10.04 1.89
CA ARG A 164 13.90 11.47 2.19
C ARG A 164 13.30 12.36 1.10
N GLU A 165 13.47 12.00 -0.17
CA GLU A 165 12.85 12.71 -1.29
C GLU A 165 11.32 12.54 -1.28
N VAL A 166 10.86 11.31 -1.04
CA VAL A 166 9.43 10.97 -0.91
C VAL A 166 8.77 11.75 0.24
N CYS A 167 9.43 11.84 1.39
CA CYS A 167 8.92 12.55 2.56
C CYS A 167 8.70 14.04 2.27
N ALA A 168 9.66 14.70 1.63
CA ALA A 168 9.51 16.10 1.20
C ALA A 168 8.38 16.28 0.18
N TRP A 169 8.24 15.33 -0.75
CA TRP A 169 7.16 15.33 -1.73
C TRP A 169 5.77 15.16 -1.08
N LEU A 170 5.62 14.22 -0.14
CA LEU A 170 4.37 14.00 0.61
C LEU A 170 4.01 15.20 1.48
N ASP A 171 4.99 15.78 2.19
CA ASP A 171 4.81 17.00 2.99
C ASP A 171 4.21 18.13 2.16
N SER A 172 4.70 18.32 0.92
CA SER A 172 4.22 19.39 0.03
C SER A 172 2.82 19.16 -0.53
N ARG A 173 2.41 17.90 -0.72
CA ARG A 173 1.17 17.53 -1.41
C ARG A 173 0.01 17.23 -0.46
N LEU A 174 0.28 16.50 0.60
CA LEU A 174 -0.72 15.99 1.54
C LEU A 174 -0.60 16.65 2.92
N GLY A 175 0.53 17.29 3.21
CA GLY A 175 0.85 17.83 4.51
C GLY A 175 1.53 16.81 5.42
N LYS A 176 2.31 17.34 6.38
CA LYS A 176 3.15 16.57 7.31
C LYS A 176 2.39 15.56 8.17
N SER A 177 1.12 15.86 8.46
CA SER A 177 0.24 15.06 9.31
C SER A 177 -0.55 14.01 8.54
N SER A 178 -0.34 13.87 7.22
CA SER A 178 -0.98 12.79 6.45
C SER A 178 -0.40 11.43 6.85
N PRO A 179 -1.21 10.35 6.86
CA PRO A 179 -0.73 9.00 7.15
C PRO A 179 0.46 8.58 6.28
N GLN A 180 0.48 8.96 5.01
CA GLN A 180 1.56 8.68 4.08
C GLN A 180 2.85 9.42 4.48
N ALA A 181 2.77 10.70 4.82
CA ALA A 181 3.94 11.47 5.25
C ALA A 181 4.51 10.96 6.59
N LEU A 182 3.66 10.42 7.47
CA LEU A 182 4.07 9.76 8.71
C LEU A 182 4.70 8.38 8.44
N SER A 183 4.13 7.60 7.51
CA SER A 183 4.70 6.35 7.03
C SER A 183 6.11 6.55 6.47
N ALA A 184 6.31 7.59 5.66
CA ALA A 184 7.63 7.92 5.12
C ALA A 184 8.67 8.21 6.22
N ARG A 185 8.28 8.99 7.24
CA ARG A 185 9.15 9.24 8.40
C ARG A 185 9.45 7.97 9.19
N ARG A 186 8.48 7.06 9.36
CA ARG A 186 8.71 5.76 10.01
C ARG A 186 9.73 4.91 9.24
N ILE A 187 9.62 4.87 7.91
CA ILE A 187 10.59 4.17 7.05
C ILE A 187 11.99 4.75 7.23
N ILE A 188 12.14 6.08 7.22
CA ILE A 188 13.44 6.74 7.44
C ILE A 188 13.98 6.42 8.84
N ALA A 189 13.17 6.52 9.89
CA ALA A 189 13.59 6.23 11.26
C ALA A 189 14.07 4.78 11.42
N GLU A 190 13.34 3.82 10.85
CA GLU A 190 13.73 2.41 10.88
C GLU A 190 15.01 2.16 10.06
N ALA A 191 15.11 2.75 8.87
CA ALA A 191 16.29 2.65 8.01
C ALA A 191 17.54 3.19 8.69
N LEU A 192 17.44 4.36 9.33
CA LEU A 192 18.51 4.96 10.14
C LEU A 192 18.94 4.02 11.27
N TRP A 193 17.98 3.47 12.02
CA TRP A 193 18.29 2.57 13.13
C TRP A 193 19.06 1.33 12.68
N LYS A 194 18.63 0.71 11.58
CA LYS A 194 19.27 -0.50 11.02
C LYS A 194 20.64 -0.24 10.39
N GLN A 195 21.05 1.03 10.18
CA GLN A 195 22.40 1.38 9.72
C GLN A 195 23.44 1.40 10.84
N GLY A 196 23.04 1.25 12.10
CA GLY A 196 23.93 1.07 13.24
C GLY A 196 23.98 2.25 14.20
N SER A 197 24.77 2.10 15.27
CA SER A 197 24.76 2.96 16.46
C SER A 197 25.01 4.44 16.19
N THR A 198 25.80 4.78 15.17
CA THR A 198 26.09 6.17 14.80
C THR A 198 24.87 6.92 14.25
N ARG A 199 23.82 6.19 13.82
CA ARG A 199 22.60 6.73 13.20
C ARG A 199 21.38 6.65 14.11
N GLN A 200 21.45 5.89 15.21
CA GLN A 200 20.33 5.67 16.13
C GLN A 200 19.84 6.94 16.84
N SER A 201 20.73 7.92 17.08
CA SER A 201 20.31 9.21 17.64
C SER A 201 19.34 9.93 16.71
N GLU A 202 19.63 9.96 15.42
CA GLU A 202 18.78 10.60 14.40
C GLU A 202 17.44 9.87 14.27
N ALA A 203 17.45 8.54 14.31
CA ALA A 203 16.21 7.75 14.34
C ALA A 203 15.34 8.08 15.56
N THR A 204 15.96 8.25 16.74
CA THR A 204 15.25 8.60 17.98
C THR A 204 14.63 9.99 17.91
N ASP A 205 15.38 10.98 17.40
CA ASP A 205 14.85 12.32 17.17
C ASP A 205 13.67 12.30 16.19
N MET A 206 13.76 11.52 15.11
CA MET A 206 12.67 11.37 14.16
C MET A 206 11.43 10.71 14.77
N ILE A 207 11.59 9.70 15.63
CA ILE A 207 10.47 9.07 16.35
C ILE A 207 9.77 10.08 17.27
N ARG A 208 10.53 10.95 17.96
CA ARG A 208 9.96 12.04 18.76
C ARG A 208 9.14 12.98 17.88
N ASP A 209 9.71 13.42 16.75
CA ASP A 209 9.02 14.32 15.82
C ASP A 209 7.72 13.70 15.25
N ILE A 210 7.73 12.39 14.94
CA ILE A 210 6.53 11.66 14.51
C ILE A 210 5.45 11.72 15.60
N LYS A 211 5.80 11.45 16.86
CA LYS A 211 4.85 11.49 17.99
C LYS A 211 4.25 12.88 18.17
N ASP A 212 5.05 13.92 18.07
CA ASP A 212 4.58 15.30 18.18
C ASP A 212 3.58 15.65 17.06
N ILE A 213 3.85 15.23 15.82
CA ILE A 213 2.92 15.40 14.70
C ILE A 213 1.62 14.63 14.95
N VAL A 214 1.71 13.36 15.39
CA VAL A 214 0.54 12.52 15.67
C VAL A 214 -0.37 13.15 16.73
N GLU A 215 0.20 13.75 17.77
CA GLU A 215 -0.63 14.40 18.79
C GLU A 215 -1.39 15.62 18.26
N GLN A 216 -0.84 16.32 17.27
CA GLN A 216 -1.47 17.46 16.60
C GLN A 216 -2.46 17.06 15.49
N MET A 217 -2.54 15.78 15.09
CA MET A 217 -3.44 15.33 14.01
C MET A 217 -4.92 15.51 14.32
N GLY A 218 -5.31 15.46 15.59
CA GLY A 218 -6.72 15.36 16.02
C GLY A 218 -7.59 16.53 15.56
N ASP A 219 -7.00 17.72 15.43
CA ASP A 219 -7.69 18.94 15.01
C ASP A 219 -7.66 19.16 13.49
N GLY A 220 -7.01 18.25 12.75
CA GLY A 220 -6.80 18.34 11.32
C GLY A 220 -7.66 17.38 10.49
N PRO A 221 -7.56 17.45 9.15
CA PRO A 221 -8.32 16.60 8.23
C PRO A 221 -8.02 15.10 8.39
N PHE A 222 -6.91 14.74 9.04
CA PHE A 222 -6.49 13.36 9.26
C PHE A 222 -6.75 12.84 10.68
N GLY A 223 -7.54 13.55 11.49
CA GLY A 223 -7.81 13.19 12.88
C GLY A 223 -8.35 11.76 13.07
N VAL A 224 -9.08 11.23 12.07
CA VAL A 224 -9.58 9.84 12.07
C VAL A 224 -8.46 8.79 12.15
N TYR A 225 -7.25 9.11 11.70
CA TYR A 225 -6.09 8.22 11.70
C TYR A 225 -5.20 8.36 12.96
N LYS A 226 -5.49 9.33 13.84
CA LYS A 226 -4.61 9.66 14.98
C LYS A 226 -4.26 8.45 15.85
N ASP A 227 -5.26 7.68 16.28
CA ASP A 227 -5.04 6.57 17.21
C ASP A 227 -4.26 5.41 16.56
N GLU A 228 -4.48 5.17 15.26
CA GLU A 228 -3.73 4.18 14.48
C GLU A 228 -2.27 4.62 14.31
N GLU A 229 -2.03 5.87 13.92
CA GLU A 229 -0.69 6.42 13.76
C GLU A 229 0.08 6.45 15.09
N ARG A 230 -0.60 6.71 16.21
CA ARG A 230 -0.03 6.60 17.56
C ARG A 230 0.46 5.18 17.84
N LYS A 231 -0.40 4.19 17.59
CA LYS A 231 -0.07 2.78 17.78
C LYS A 231 1.12 2.37 16.91
N LEU A 232 1.14 2.77 15.64
CA LEU A 232 2.22 2.43 14.71
C LEU A 232 3.58 2.99 15.14
N VAL A 233 3.64 4.23 15.66
CA VAL A 233 4.91 4.81 16.13
C VAL A 233 5.37 4.20 17.46
N GLU A 234 4.45 3.82 18.35
CA GLU A 234 4.76 3.10 19.59
C GLU A 234 5.33 1.69 19.31
N GLU A 235 4.69 0.95 18.39
CA GLU A 235 5.16 -0.36 17.95
C GLU A 235 6.53 -0.30 17.27
N LEU A 236 6.76 0.71 16.43
CA LEU A 236 8.06 0.97 15.83
C LEU A 236 9.12 1.18 16.92
N GLU A 237 8.88 2.11 17.85
CA GLU A 237 9.84 2.42 18.90
C GLU A 237 10.17 1.19 19.77
N HIS A 238 9.14 0.43 20.14
CA HIS A 238 9.33 -0.81 20.89
C HIS A 238 10.19 -1.81 20.12
N ARG A 239 9.89 -2.05 18.84
CA ARG A 239 10.62 -3.01 17.99
C ARG A 239 12.07 -2.61 17.75
N LEU A 240 12.37 -1.31 17.67
CA LEU A 240 13.75 -0.84 17.48
C LEU A 240 14.60 -1.00 18.76
N LYS A 241 13.99 -0.91 19.94
CA LYS A 241 14.67 -0.97 21.25
C LYS A 241 14.71 -2.38 21.88
N ALA A 242 13.96 -3.32 21.34
CA ALA A 242 13.91 -4.72 21.79
C ALA A 242 15.14 -5.52 21.32
#